data_AF-A0A847PXE4-F1
#
_entry.id   AF-A0A847PXE4-F1
#
_cell.length_a   1.000
_cell.length_b   1.000
_cell.length_c   1.000
_cell.angle_alpha   90.00
_cell.angle_beta   90.00
_cell.angle_gamma   90.00
#
_symmetry.space_group_name_H-M   'P 1'
#
loop_
_entity.id
_entity.type
_entity.pdbx_description
1 polymer ?
#
loop_
_entity_poly.entity_id
_entity_poly.type
_entity_poly.pdbx_seq_one_letter_code
_entity_poly.pdbx_strand_id
1 'polypeptide(L)' 'VKGKAQATDACVDCGFCVLYCPVKAIEVPV' A
#
# COMPACT_ATOMS: atom_id res chain seq x y z
N VAL A 1 7.42 5.85 7.93
CA VAL A 1 8.78 5.85 7.33
C VAL A 1 8.83 6.84 6.16
N LYS A 2 9.84 7.72 6.05
CA LYS A 2 9.89 8.70 4.93
C LYS A 2 9.90 7.94 3.58
N GLY A 3 8.89 8.19 2.75
CA GLY A 3 8.80 7.70 1.36
C GLY A 3 8.32 6.26 1.15
N LYS A 4 7.94 5.53 2.20
CA LYS A 4 7.34 4.20 2.05
C LYS A 4 5.95 4.17 2.71
N ALA A 5 4.99 3.57 2.01
CA ALA A 5 3.72 3.20 2.63
C ALA A 5 3.97 2.13 3.70
N GLN A 6 3.26 2.22 4.82
CA GLN A 6 3.34 1.26 5.92
C GLN A 6 1.92 0.81 6.25
N ALA A 7 1.66 -0.50 6.16
CA ALA A 7 0.43 -1.07 6.68
C ALA A 7 0.50 -1.07 8.22
N THR A 8 -0.54 -0.55 8.85
CA THR A 8 -0.74 -0.59 10.30
C THR A 8 -1.98 -1.42 10.61
N ASP A 9 -2.29 -1.62 11.89
CA ASP A 9 -3.51 -2.31 12.32
C ASP A 9 -4.80 -1.62 11.85
N ALA A 10 -4.71 -0.37 11.37
CA ALA A 10 -5.82 0.36 10.77
C ALA A 10 -5.94 0.16 9.25
N CYS A 11 -5.07 -0.66 8.63
CA CYS A 11 -5.18 -1.01 7.22
C CYS A 11 -6.47 -1.78 6.96
N VAL A 12 -7.25 -1.36 5.96
CA VAL A 12 -8.51 -1.99 5.55
C VAL A 12 -8.45 -2.56 4.14
N ASP A 13 -7.23 -2.74 3.62
CA ASP A 13 -6.96 -3.30 2.30
C ASP A 13 -7.67 -2.58 1.13
N CYS A 14 -7.82 -1.26 1.23
CA CYS A 14 -8.51 -0.45 0.21
C CYS A 14 -7.77 -0.34 -1.14
N GLY A 15 -6.50 -0.79 -1.21
CA GLY A 15 -5.73 -0.83 -2.46
C GLY A 15 -5.19 0.51 -2.99
N PHE A 16 -5.51 1.66 -2.39
CA PHE A 16 -5.05 2.96 -2.90
C PHE A 16 -3.53 3.08 -3.01
N CYS A 17 -2.79 2.53 -2.05
CA CYS A 17 -1.33 2.57 -2.05
C CYS A 17 -0.70 1.84 -3.24
N VAL A 18 -1.38 0.84 -3.82
CA VAL A 18 -0.92 0.12 -5.02
C VAL A 18 -0.78 1.08 -6.20
N LEU A 19 -1.76 1.96 -6.38
CA LEU A 19 -1.81 2.92 -7.49
C LEU A 19 -0.66 3.94 -7.44
N TYR A 20 -0.23 4.32 -6.23
CA TYR A 20 0.81 5.33 -6.02
C TYR A 20 2.22 4.74 -5.89
N CYS A 21 2.36 3.42 -5.79
CA CYS A 21 3.66 2.79 -5.61
C CYS A 21 4.45 2.83 -6.93
N PRO A 22 5.51 3.65 -7.06
CA PRO A 22 6.23 3.80 -8.33
C PRO A 22 6.96 2.52 -8.76
N VAL A 23 7.28 1.66 -7.80
CA VAL A 23 7.98 0.39 -7.99
C VAL A 23 7.04 -0.82 -7.96
N LYS A 24 5.72 -0.60 -7.85
CA LYS A 24 4.71 -1.68 -7.82
C LYS A 24 5.00 -2.78 -6.79
N ALA A 25 5.41 -2.39 -5.59
CA ALA A 25 5.83 -3.33 -4.53
C ALA A 25 4.68 -3.88 -3.67
N ILE A 26 3.43 -3.53 -3.97
CA ILE A 26 2.26 -3.86 -3.15
C ILE A 26 1.24 -4.56 -4.05
N GLU A 27 0.69 -5.66 -3.58
CA GLU A 27 -0.40 -6.41 -4.22
C GLU A 27 -1.54 -6.55 -3.23
N VAL A 28 -2.79 -6.42 -3.69
CA VAL A 28 -3.99 -6.65 -2.88
C VAL A 28 -4.83 -7.68 -3.63
N PRO A 29 -5.22 -8.80 -2.98
CA PRO A 29 -6.05 -9.80 -3.61
C PRO A 29 -7.45 -9.21 -3.82
N VAL A 30 -7.87 -9.14 -5.08
CA VAL A 30 -9.25 -8.88 -5.47
C VAL A 30 -10.06 -10.17 -5.47
#